data_AF-A0A382P676-F1
#
_entry.id   AF-A0A382P676-F1
#
_cell.length_a   1.000
_cell.length_b   1.000
_cell.length_c   1.000
_cell.angle_alpha   90.00
_cell.angle_beta   90.00
_cell.angle_gamma   90.00
#
_symmetry.space_group_name_H-M   'P 1'
#
loop_
_entity.id
_entity.type
_entity.pdbx_description
1 polymer ?
#
loop_
_entity_poly.entity_id
_entity_poly.type
_entity_poly.pdbx_seq_one_letter_code
_entity_poly.pdbx_strand_id
1 'polypeptide(L)'
;MGIAVSDWRLARSTSQEGALGVVSGTSINSVLARRLQLGDIGGHMRRALEHFPVPKIAEDILNTYYRAGGKGAEETFKLAPMYKIKTSLAGLRLTVAANFVEVFLAKEGHDGKVGINFLEKIQIPHLASA
;
A
#
# COMPACT_ATOMS: atom_id res chain seq x y z
N MET A 1 -6.42 4.49 15.57
CA MET A 1 -6.43 4.37 14.10
C MET A 1 -5.89 3.01 13.72
N GLY A 2 -6.56 2.27 12.84
CA GLY A 2 -6.15 0.90 12.47
C GLY A 2 -5.26 0.84 11.24
N ILE A 3 -4.99 -0.38 10.77
CA ILE A 3 -4.23 -0.68 9.55
C ILE A 3 -5.26 -1.10 8.50
N ALA A 4 -5.34 -0.36 7.38
CA ALA A 4 -6.28 -0.63 6.28
C ALA A 4 -7.75 -0.82 6.72
N VAL A 5 -8.18 -0.16 7.79
CA VAL A 5 -9.61 -0.14 8.20
C VAL A 5 -10.46 0.54 7.13
N SER A 6 -9.93 1.65 6.58
CA SER A 6 -10.38 2.21 5.31
C SER A 6 -9.32 1.93 4.26
N ASP A 7 -9.48 0.81 3.54
CA ASP A 7 -8.67 0.51 2.37
C ASP A 7 -9.15 1.31 1.14
N TRP A 8 -8.43 1.18 0.02
CA TRP A 8 -8.78 1.86 -1.22
C TRP A 8 -10.22 1.62 -1.69
N ARG A 9 -10.85 0.48 -1.36
CA ARG A 9 -12.23 0.19 -1.80
C ARG A 9 -13.21 1.08 -1.07
N LEU A 10 -13.11 1.12 0.26
CA LEU A 10 -13.97 1.99 1.06
C LEU A 10 -13.70 3.47 0.75
N ALA A 11 -12.44 3.86 0.62
CA ALA A 11 -12.08 5.24 0.26
C ALA A 11 -12.68 5.63 -1.11
N ARG A 12 -12.57 4.75 -2.11
CA ARG A 12 -13.16 4.94 -3.44
C ARG A 12 -14.67 5.10 -3.39
N SER A 13 -15.39 4.15 -2.77
CA SER A 13 -16.84 4.21 -2.64
C SER A 13 -17.30 5.51 -1.96
N THR A 14 -16.70 5.89 -0.83
CA THR A 14 -17.02 7.15 -0.15
C THR A 14 -16.77 8.37 -1.03
N SER A 15 -15.69 8.35 -1.83
CA SER A 15 -15.34 9.44 -2.75
C SER A 15 -16.35 9.56 -3.90
N GLN A 16 -16.84 8.43 -4.42
CA GLN A 16 -17.86 8.37 -5.48
C GLN A 16 -19.22 8.89 -5.01
N GLU A 17 -19.54 8.74 -3.72
CA GLU A 17 -20.73 9.34 -3.10
C GLU A 17 -20.58 10.84 -2.80
N GLY A 18 -19.48 11.47 -3.20
CA GLY A 18 -19.24 12.92 -3.09
C GLY A 18 -18.61 13.39 -1.77
N ALA A 19 -18.35 12.47 -0.83
CA ALA A 19 -17.61 12.77 0.40
C ALA A 19 -16.08 12.66 0.19
N LEU A 20 -15.28 13.02 1.21
CA LEU A 20 -13.85 12.79 1.18
C LEU A 20 -13.55 11.32 1.53
N GLY A 21 -13.11 10.54 0.55
CA GLY A 21 -12.59 9.19 0.79
C GLY A 21 -11.22 9.25 1.45
N VAL A 22 -11.00 8.52 2.57
CA VAL A 22 -9.72 8.55 3.29
C VAL A 22 -9.15 7.15 3.44
N VAL A 23 -7.97 6.90 2.86
CA VAL A 23 -7.21 5.67 3.08
C VAL A 23 -6.51 5.71 4.43
N SER A 24 -6.42 4.57 5.12
CA SER A 24 -5.57 4.45 6.30
C SER A 24 -4.13 4.06 5.99
N GLY A 25 -3.20 5.00 6.21
CA GLY A 25 -1.78 4.84 5.93
C GLY A 25 -0.96 4.12 7.03
N THR A 26 -1.58 3.75 8.16
CA THR A 26 -0.85 3.06 9.24
C THR A 26 -0.29 1.73 8.75
N SER A 27 1.03 1.55 8.83
CA SER A 27 1.72 0.31 8.40
C SER A 27 1.35 -0.15 6.98
N ILE A 28 1.11 0.80 6.07
CA ILE A 28 0.60 0.50 4.72
C ILE A 28 1.57 -0.36 3.87
N ASN A 29 2.88 -0.25 4.13
CA ASN A 29 3.91 -1.14 3.57
C ASN A 29 3.61 -2.63 3.80
N SER A 30 3.15 -2.99 5.01
CA SER A 30 2.75 -4.36 5.37
C SER A 30 1.50 -4.82 4.63
N VAL A 31 0.58 -3.90 4.33
CA VAL A 31 -0.66 -4.20 3.58
C VAL A 31 -0.32 -4.57 2.14
N LEU A 32 0.48 -3.75 1.45
CA LEU A 32 0.95 -4.04 0.10
C LEU A 32 1.71 -5.37 0.04
N ALA A 33 2.69 -5.54 0.93
CA ALA A 33 3.51 -6.76 0.99
C ALA A 33 2.66 -8.03 1.22
N ARG A 34 1.64 -7.98 2.08
CA ARG A 34 0.77 -9.13 2.35
C ARG A 34 -0.16 -9.43 1.18
N ARG A 35 -0.76 -8.42 0.55
CA ARG A 35 -1.64 -8.62 -0.61
C ARG A 35 -0.90 -9.23 -1.80
N LEU A 36 0.34 -8.81 -2.06
CA LEU A 36 1.20 -9.41 -3.08
C LEU A 36 1.54 -10.87 -2.76
N GLN A 37 1.83 -11.19 -1.48
CA GLN A 37 2.12 -12.55 -1.05
C GLN A 37 0.89 -13.47 -1.06
N LEU A 38 -0.32 -12.91 -0.95
CA LEU A 38 -1.58 -13.63 -1.17
C LEU A 38 -1.93 -13.79 -2.67
N GLY A 39 -1.00 -13.43 -3.56
CA GLY A 39 -1.14 -13.60 -4.99
C GLY A 39 -1.85 -12.46 -5.71
N ASP A 40 -2.09 -11.35 -5.01
CA ASP A 40 -2.73 -10.16 -5.57
C ASP A 40 -4.07 -10.52 -6.25
N ILE A 41 -5.01 -11.03 -5.45
CA ILE A 41 -6.35 -11.43 -5.91
C ILE A 41 -7.01 -10.23 -6.63
N GLY A 42 -7.34 -10.41 -7.90
CA GLY A 42 -7.89 -9.36 -8.78
C GLY A 42 -6.84 -8.50 -9.50
N GLY A 43 -5.55 -8.72 -9.26
CA GLY A 43 -4.45 -8.04 -9.96
C GLY A 43 -4.31 -6.54 -9.65
N HIS A 44 -4.96 -6.06 -8.58
CA HIS A 44 -5.06 -4.63 -8.30
C HIS A 44 -3.72 -4.01 -7.88
N MET A 45 -2.94 -4.71 -7.04
CA MET A 45 -1.67 -4.19 -6.56
C MET A 45 -0.66 -4.11 -7.71
N ARG A 46 -0.60 -5.15 -8.55
CA ARG A 46 0.26 -5.17 -9.74
C ARG A 46 -0.13 -4.09 -10.75
N ARG A 47 -1.42 -3.95 -11.07
CA ARG A 47 -1.92 -2.89 -11.96
C ARG A 47 -1.54 -1.49 -11.45
N ALA A 48 -1.67 -1.24 -10.16
CA ALA A 48 -1.27 0.03 -9.58
C ALA A 48 0.27 0.22 -9.64
N LEU A 49 1.05 -0.82 -9.35
CA LEU A 49 2.51 -0.77 -9.42
C LEU A 49 3.04 -0.56 -10.85
N GLU A 50 2.33 -1.00 -11.88
CA GLU A 50 2.65 -0.70 -13.29
C GLU A 50 2.59 0.81 -13.60
N HIS A 51 1.79 1.57 -12.85
CA HIS A 51 1.68 3.03 -12.96
C HIS A 51 2.63 3.77 -12.00
N PHE A 52 3.43 3.05 -11.20
CA PHE A 52 4.33 3.68 -10.25
C PHE A 52 5.45 4.44 -10.99
N PRO A 53 5.76 5.70 -10.65
CA PRO A 53 6.67 6.55 -11.43
C PRO A 53 8.11 6.05 -11.55
N VAL A 54 8.53 5.11 -10.70
CA VAL A 54 9.88 4.55 -10.70
C VAL A 54 9.79 3.04 -10.94
N PRO A 55 9.77 2.57 -12.21
CA PRO A 55 9.50 1.17 -12.55
C PRO A 55 10.42 0.18 -11.82
N LYS A 56 11.70 0.55 -11.67
CA LYS A 56 12.69 -0.30 -10.98
C LYS A 56 12.30 -0.60 -9.52
N ILE A 57 11.68 0.35 -8.82
CA ILE A 57 11.19 0.12 -7.45
C ILE A 57 10.01 -0.85 -7.45
N ALA A 58 9.07 -0.69 -8.39
CA ALA A 58 7.94 -1.60 -8.53
C ALA A 58 8.40 -3.04 -8.83
N GLU A 59 9.33 -3.20 -9.77
CA GLU A 59 9.95 -4.49 -10.09
C GLU A 59 10.61 -5.13 -8.86
N ASP A 60 11.42 -4.38 -8.11
CA ASP A 60 12.10 -4.88 -6.92
C ASP A 60 11.08 -5.34 -5.85
N ILE A 61 9.97 -4.61 -5.67
CA ILE A 61 8.88 -4.98 -4.76
C ILE A 61 8.19 -6.26 -5.21
N LEU A 62 7.85 -6.36 -6.50
CA LEU A 62 7.22 -7.56 -7.07
C LEU A 62 8.11 -8.78 -6.93
N ASN A 63 9.39 -8.67 -7.31
CA ASN A 63 10.38 -9.74 -7.14
C ASN A 63 10.53 -10.18 -5.68
N THR A 64 10.31 -9.26 -4.74
CA THR A 64 10.48 -9.53 -3.30
C THR A 64 9.26 -10.18 -2.65
N TYR A 65 8.04 -9.77 -3.05
CA TYR A 65 6.80 -10.06 -2.32
C TYR A 65 5.71 -10.74 -3.15
N TYR A 66 5.71 -10.63 -4.48
CA TYR A 66 4.66 -11.25 -5.28
C TYR A 66 4.83 -12.77 -5.32
N ARG A 67 3.72 -13.49 -5.11
CA ARG A 67 3.68 -14.96 -5.20
C ARG A 67 2.51 -15.37 -6.07
N ALA A 68 2.79 -15.83 -7.29
CA ALA A 68 1.73 -16.38 -8.16
C ALA A 68 1.03 -17.55 -7.44
N GLY A 69 -0.30 -17.53 -7.40
CA GLY A 69 -1.11 -18.51 -6.65
C GLY A 69 -1.20 -18.27 -5.14
N GLY A 70 -0.46 -17.29 -4.60
CA GLY A 70 -0.45 -16.92 -3.19
C GLY A 70 0.39 -17.84 -2.30
N LYS A 71 0.52 -17.42 -1.04
CA LYS A 71 1.16 -18.16 0.04
C LYS A 71 0.31 -19.37 0.45
N GLY A 72 0.92 -20.54 0.61
CA GLY A 72 0.27 -21.75 1.14
C GLY A 72 -0.17 -21.57 2.60
N ALA A 73 -1.11 -22.39 3.08
CA ALA A 73 -1.74 -22.22 4.40
C ALA A 73 -0.71 -22.15 5.55
N GLU A 74 0.23 -23.10 5.59
CA GLU A 74 1.23 -23.25 6.67
C GLU A 74 2.46 -22.34 6.54
N GLU A 75 2.64 -21.67 5.41
CA GLU A 75 3.81 -20.82 5.23
C GLU A 75 3.67 -19.51 6.02
N THR A 76 4.78 -18.92 6.45
CA THR A 76 4.77 -17.61 7.10
C THR A 76 4.86 -16.49 6.08
N PHE A 77 4.34 -15.31 6.43
CA PHE A 77 4.54 -14.12 5.61
C PHE A 77 5.98 -13.62 5.73
N LYS A 78 6.59 -13.30 4.60
CA LYS A 78 7.78 -12.44 4.55
C LYS A 78 7.40 -11.08 5.11
N LEU A 79 8.12 -10.65 6.15
CA LEU A 79 7.85 -9.39 6.83
C LEU A 79 8.32 -8.20 5.98
N ALA A 80 7.53 -7.12 6.01
CA ALA A 80 7.99 -5.82 5.55
C ALA A 80 9.09 -5.29 6.51
N PRO A 81 10.08 -4.53 6.02
CA PRO A 81 11.07 -3.90 6.90
C PRO A 81 10.39 -3.06 7.97
N MET A 82 10.77 -3.28 9.23
CA MET A 82 10.30 -2.47 10.35
C MET A 82 10.77 -1.03 10.20
N TYR A 83 9.90 -0.10 10.58
CA TYR A 83 10.26 1.31 10.70
C TYR A 83 11.27 1.51 11.82
N LYS A 84 12.41 2.10 11.47
CA LYS A 84 13.51 2.43 12.39
C LYS A 84 13.96 3.85 12.11
N ILE A 85 14.65 4.49 13.06
CA ILE A 85 15.27 5.82 12.87
C ILE A 85 16.11 5.83 11.57
N LYS A 86 16.86 4.75 11.32
CA LYS A 86 17.47 4.47 10.02
C LYS A 86 16.72 3.32 9.35
N THR A 87 15.67 3.67 8.61
CA THR A 87 14.93 2.68 7.79
C THR A 87 15.76 2.33 6.55
N SER A 88 15.79 1.04 6.19
CA SER A 88 16.52 0.60 5.00
C SER A 88 15.92 1.21 3.74
N LEU A 89 16.73 1.38 2.69
CA LEU A 89 16.25 1.90 1.41
C LEU A 89 15.10 1.05 0.85
N ALA A 90 15.16 -0.28 1.00
CA ALA A 90 14.06 -1.17 0.63
C ALA A 90 12.77 -0.89 1.41
N GLY A 91 12.87 -0.60 2.71
CA GLY A 91 11.73 -0.22 3.54
C GLY A 91 11.11 1.11 3.12
N LEU A 92 11.94 2.12 2.84
CA LEU A 92 11.48 3.42 2.34
C LEU A 92 10.77 3.27 0.99
N ARG A 93 11.38 2.55 0.04
CA ARG A 93 10.82 2.28 -1.29
C ARG A 93 9.47 1.56 -1.21
N LEU A 94 9.38 0.51 -0.38
CA LEU A 94 8.12 -0.21 -0.16
C LEU A 94 7.05 0.70 0.44
N THR A 95 7.42 1.62 1.33
CA THR A 95 6.48 2.55 1.99
C THR A 95 5.92 3.56 0.99
N VAL A 96 6.78 4.20 0.20
CA VAL A 96 6.35 5.14 -0.85
C VAL A 96 5.42 4.44 -1.84
N ALA A 97 5.82 3.26 -2.33
CA ALA A 97 5.01 2.50 -3.29
C ALA A 97 3.66 2.05 -2.69
N ALA A 98 3.63 1.65 -1.42
CA ALA A 98 2.38 1.25 -0.77
C ALA A 98 1.40 2.41 -0.59
N ASN A 99 1.87 3.60 -0.23
CA ASN A 99 1.05 4.81 -0.21
C ASN A 99 0.50 5.13 -1.61
N PHE A 100 1.38 5.09 -2.63
CA PHE A 100 0.97 5.31 -4.01
C PHE A 100 -0.12 4.34 -4.46
N VAL A 101 0.07 3.04 -4.25
CA VAL A 101 -0.87 2.00 -4.70
C VAL A 101 -2.28 2.22 -4.13
N GLU A 102 -2.38 2.50 -2.83
CA GLU A 102 -3.69 2.68 -2.20
C GLU A 102 -4.39 3.96 -2.67
N VAL A 103 -3.65 5.07 -2.78
CA VAL A 103 -4.23 6.33 -3.26
C VAL A 103 -4.58 6.26 -4.75
N PHE A 104 -3.74 5.60 -5.57
CA PHE A 104 -4.00 5.39 -6.99
C PHE A 104 -5.29 4.60 -7.21
N LEU A 105 -5.44 3.46 -6.54
CA LEU A 105 -6.64 2.63 -6.64
C LEU A 105 -7.88 3.33 -6.08
N ALA A 106 -7.72 4.10 -4.99
CA ALA A 106 -8.81 4.87 -4.41
C ALA A 106 -9.31 5.99 -5.32
N LYS A 107 -8.49 6.47 -6.27
CA LYS A 107 -8.86 7.51 -7.26
C LYS A 107 -9.31 6.94 -8.61
N GLU A 108 -9.30 5.62 -8.80
CA GLU A 108 -9.49 5.02 -10.11
C GLU A 108 -10.94 5.24 -10.61
N GLY A 109 -11.09 5.93 -11.75
CA GLY A 109 -12.35 6.05 -12.48
C GLY A 109 -13.39 7.00 -11.88
N HIS A 110 -12.97 8.04 -11.13
CA HIS A 110 -13.85 9.14 -10.70
C HIS A 110 -13.05 10.41 -10.36
N ASP A 111 -13.76 11.55 -10.25
CA ASP A 111 -13.19 12.86 -9.91
C ASP A 111 -13.31 13.24 -8.42
N GLY A 112 -13.89 12.34 -7.61
CA GLY A 112 -14.00 12.51 -6.16
C GLY A 112 -12.65 12.72 -5.46
N LYS A 113 -12.68 13.40 -4.31
CA LYS A 113 -11.48 13.69 -3.51
C LYS A 113 -11.07 12.47 -2.68
N VAL A 114 -9.77 12.21 -2.65
CA VAL A 114 -9.15 11.15 -1.85
C VAL A 114 -8.03 11.73 -1.00
N GLY A 115 -8.09 11.47 0.30
CA GLY A 115 -7.03 11.74 1.26
C GLY A 115 -6.42 10.45 1.82
N ILE A 116 -5.37 10.62 2.60
CA ILE A 116 -4.74 9.55 3.37
C ILE A 116 -4.50 10.06 4.79
N ASN A 117 -4.73 9.21 5.78
CA ASN A 117 -4.44 9.53 7.18
C ASN A 117 -3.23 8.75 7.70
N PHE A 118 -2.47 9.38 8.60
CA PHE A 118 -1.33 8.78 9.29
C PHE A 118 -1.51 8.86 10.80
N LEU A 119 -0.94 7.89 11.52
CA LEU A 119 -1.03 7.87 12.99
C LEU A 119 0.06 8.75 13.57
N GLU A 120 -0.32 9.91 14.11
CA GLU A 120 0.64 10.91 14.62
C GLU A 120 1.56 10.36 15.71
N LYS A 121 1.07 9.45 16.56
CA LYS A 121 1.89 8.81 17.60
C LYS A 121 3.04 7.96 17.04
N ILE A 122 3.03 7.64 15.73
CA ILE A 122 4.05 6.84 15.05
C ILE A 122 4.59 7.65 13.86
N GLN A 123 5.56 8.53 14.13
CA GLN A 123 6.07 9.50 13.15
C GLN A 123 7.16 8.96 12.20
N ILE A 124 7.93 7.94 12.61
CA ILE A 124 9.06 7.40 11.82
C ILE A 124 8.72 7.17 10.33
N PRO A 125 7.56 6.62 9.94
CA PRO A 125 7.24 6.40 8.52
C PRO A 125 6.77 7.63 7.74
N HIS A 126 6.49 8.78 8.39
CA HIS A 126 5.80 9.91 7.76
C HIS A 126 6.59 10.51 6.60
N LEU A 127 7.90 10.74 6.75
CA LEU A 127 8.71 11.33 5.67
C LEU A 127 8.73 10.48 4.39
N ALA A 128 8.59 9.16 4.51
CA ALA A 128 8.51 8.25 3.36
C ALA A 128 7.08 8.10 2.82
N SER A 129 6.09 8.70 3.50
CA SER A 129 4.67 8.57 3.18
C SER A 129 4.04 9.88 2.67
N ALA A 130 4.65 11.01 2.98
CA ALA A 130 4.21 12.36 2.61
C ALA A 130 4.71 12.78 1.21
#